data_AF-A0A850AXU7-F1
#
_entry.id   AF-A0A850AXU7-F1
#
_cell.length_a   1.000
_cell.length_b   1.000
_cell.length_c   1.000
_cell.angle_alpha   90.00
_cell.angle_beta   90.00
_cell.angle_gamma   90.00
#
_symmetry.space_group_name_H-M   'P 1'
#
loop_
_entity.id
_entity.type
_entity.pdbx_description
1 polymer ?
#
loop_
_entity_poly.entity_id
_entity_poly.type
_entity_poly.pdbx_seq_one_letter_code
_entity_poly.pdbx_strand_id
1 'polypeptide(L)'
;MTDPAASRRAWLLDKLASAAEGMPLADIAQELGVDERTVRRDVEALHGLLSAIGGVSVRRGSVVPSPPLAPVSSVKEATNPSERRHRAMAEATVRRIPSG
;
A
#
# COMPACT_ATOMS: atom_id res chain seq x y z
N MET A 1 -22.02 -17.54 11.90
CA MET A 1 -20.78 -18.32 11.69
C MET A 1 -19.66 -17.33 11.48
N THR A 2 -18.70 -17.28 12.40
CA THR A 2 -17.54 -16.38 12.29
C THR A 2 -16.65 -16.89 11.15
N ASP A 3 -16.32 -16.04 10.19
CA ASP A 3 -15.39 -16.39 9.10
C ASP A 3 -14.01 -16.71 9.71
N PRO A 4 -13.50 -17.97 9.57
CA PRO A 4 -12.22 -18.36 10.12
C PRO A 4 -11.05 -17.49 9.64
N ALA A 5 -11.14 -16.97 8.41
CA ALA A 5 -10.12 -16.09 7.86
C ALA A 5 -10.20 -14.68 8.49
N ALA A 6 -11.41 -14.19 8.80
CA ALA A 6 -11.57 -12.94 9.52
C ALA A 6 -10.99 -13.02 10.94
N SER A 7 -11.21 -14.13 11.65
CA SER A 7 -10.61 -14.37 12.97
C SER A 7 -9.09 -14.42 12.93
N ARG A 8 -8.49 -15.11 11.96
CA ARG A 8 -7.03 -15.12 11.78
C ARG A 8 -6.45 -13.74 11.50
N ARG A 9 -7.12 -12.95 10.64
CA ARG A 9 -6.70 -11.58 10.33
C ARG A 9 -6.78 -10.65 11.54
N ALA A 10 -7.83 -10.76 12.36
CA ALA A 10 -7.95 -9.97 13.59
C ALA A 10 -6.84 -10.31 14.59
N TRP A 11 -6.56 -11.61 14.77
CA TRP A 11 -5.48 -12.09 15.61
C TRP A 11 -4.10 -11.60 15.13
N LEU A 12 -3.86 -11.63 13.81
CA LEU A 12 -2.63 -11.11 13.20
C LEU A 12 -2.40 -9.64 13.53
N LEU A 13 -3.45 -8.81 13.47
CA LEU A 13 -3.35 -7.38 13.78
C LEU A 13 -3.02 -7.14 15.26
N ASP A 14 -3.68 -7.86 16.17
CA ASP A 14 -3.44 -7.74 17.61
C ASP A 14 -2.00 -8.10 17.99
N LYS A 15 -1.50 -9.22 17.44
CA LYS A 15 -0.12 -9.66 17.65
C LYS A 15 0.90 -8.68 17.08
N LEU A 16 0.68 -8.17 15.87
CA LEU A 16 1.58 -7.21 15.24
C LEU A 16 1.58 -5.83 15.92
N ALA A 17 0.44 -5.42 16.48
CA ALA A 17 0.37 -4.19 17.27
C ALA A 17 1.20 -4.29 18.57
N SER A 18 1.33 -5.50 19.12
CA SER A 18 2.08 -5.78 20.34
C SER A 18 3.56 -6.14 20.07
N ALA A 19 3.92 -6.45 18.82
CA ALA A 19 5.26 -6.85 18.45
C ALA A 19 6.16 -5.63 18.19
N ALA A 20 7.25 -5.50 18.95
CA ALA A 20 8.25 -4.45 18.74
C ALA A 20 9.06 -4.66 17.44
N GLU A 21 9.18 -5.91 16.99
CA GLU A 21 9.91 -6.32 15.80
C GLU A 21 9.02 -7.16 14.87
N GLY A 22 9.41 -7.29 13.60
CA GLY A 22 8.67 -8.10 12.63
C GLY A 22 8.63 -9.57 13.02
N MET A 23 7.49 -10.23 12.80
CA MET A 23 7.31 -11.65 13.11
C MET A 23 7.56 -12.53 11.88
N PRO A 24 8.38 -13.58 11.97
CA PRO A 24 8.57 -14.55 10.88
C PRO A 24 7.25 -15.22 10.46
N LEU A 25 7.06 -15.42 9.15
CA LEU A 25 5.88 -16.10 8.62
C LEU A 25 5.75 -17.54 9.13
N ALA A 26 6.87 -18.23 9.33
CA ALA A 26 6.91 -19.59 9.84
C ALA A 26 6.33 -19.70 11.25
N ASP A 27 6.67 -18.76 12.14
CA ASP A 27 6.20 -18.75 13.53
C ASP A 27 4.69 -18.48 13.57
N ILE A 28 4.22 -17.53 12.76
CA ILE A 28 2.79 -17.23 12.61
C ILE A 28 2.02 -18.44 12.07
N ALA A 29 2.57 -19.10 11.04
CA ALA A 29 1.99 -20.28 10.44
C ALA A 29 1.87 -21.42 11.46
N GLN A 30 2.90 -21.62 12.27
CA GLN A 30 2.91 -22.60 13.35
C GLN A 30 1.88 -22.28 14.43
N GLU A 31 1.79 -21.03 14.89
CA GLU A 31 0.86 -20.62 15.96
C GLU A 31 -0.61 -20.72 15.51
N LEU A 32 -0.88 -20.44 14.22
CA LEU A 32 -2.21 -20.55 13.63
C LEU A 32 -2.56 -21.96 13.11
N GLY A 33 -1.59 -22.88 13.04
CA GLY A 33 -1.78 -24.22 12.49
C GLY A 33 -2.14 -24.22 11.00
N VAL A 34 -1.59 -23.28 10.21
CA VAL A 34 -1.86 -23.14 8.77
C VAL A 34 -0.56 -23.01 7.98
N ASP A 35 -0.60 -23.22 6.66
CA ASP A 35 0.57 -22.98 5.80
C ASP A 35 0.96 -21.50 5.72
N GLU A 36 2.25 -21.22 5.56
CA GLU A 36 2.78 -19.86 5.31
C GLU A 36 2.12 -19.18 4.10
N ARG A 37 1.70 -19.96 3.10
CA ARG A 37 0.96 -19.45 1.93
C ARG A 37 -0.38 -18.85 2.32
N THR A 38 -1.06 -19.43 3.31
CA THR A 38 -2.33 -18.92 3.85
C THR A 38 -2.09 -17.63 4.62
N VAL A 39 -1.05 -17.59 5.46
CA VAL A 39 -0.65 -16.38 6.19
C VAL A 39 -0.34 -15.24 5.23
N ARG A 40 0.41 -15.50 4.15
CA ARG A 40 0.74 -14.49 3.13
C ARG A 40 -0.51 -13.90 2.48
N ARG A 41 -1.49 -14.74 2.12
CA ARG A 41 -2.78 -14.28 1.57
C ARG A 41 -3.55 -13.41 2.56
N ASP A 42 -3.58 -13.81 3.83
CA ASP A 42 -4.25 -13.05 4.88
C ASP A 42 -3.56 -11.68 5.10
N VAL A 43 -2.22 -11.61 5.03
CA VAL A 43 -1.46 -10.35 5.10
C VAL A 43 -1.69 -9.47 3.87
N GLU A 44 -1.73 -10.03 2.66
CA GLU A 44 -2.07 -9.28 1.44
C GLU A 44 -3.48 -8.68 1.51
N ALA A 45 -4.46 -9.45 2.01
CA ALA A 45 -5.81 -8.96 2.24
C ALA A 45 -5.83 -7.82 3.27
N LEU A 46 -5.08 -7.95 4.38
CA LEU A 46 -4.92 -6.88 5.37
C LEU A 46 -4.24 -5.65 4.78
N HIS A 47 -3.20 -5.81 3.97
CA HIS A 47 -2.52 -4.70 3.30
C HIS A 47 -3.48 -3.97 2.35
N GLY A 48 -4.31 -4.69 1.60
CA GLY A 48 -5.36 -4.08 0.76
C GLY A 48 -6.33 -3.22 1.57
N LEU A 49 -6.78 -3.73 2.72
CA LEU A 49 -7.72 -3.04 3.61
C LEU A 49 -7.09 -1.84 4.34
N LEU A 50 -5.81 -1.92 4.70
CA LEU A 50 -5.10 -0.93 5.52
C LEU A 50 -4.23 0.04 4.72
N SER A 51 -4.17 -0.12 3.39
CA SER A 51 -3.36 0.74 2.49
C SER A 51 -3.68 2.24 2.61
N ALA A 52 -4.86 2.60 3.12
CA ALA A 52 -5.25 4.00 3.33
C ALA A 52 -4.73 4.63 4.65
N ILE A 53 -4.25 3.83 5.62
CA ILE A 53 -4.05 4.28 7.01
C ILE A 53 -2.62 4.03 7.54
N GLY A 54 -1.79 3.29 6.79
CA GLY A 54 -0.56 2.70 7.33
C GLY A 54 -0.86 1.28 7.79
N GLY A 55 -0.32 0.31 7.06
CA GLY A 55 -0.79 -1.08 7.15
C GLY A 55 0.24 -2.07 7.64
N VAL A 56 0.01 -3.34 7.30
CA VAL A 56 0.92 -4.47 7.57
C VAL A 56 1.57 -4.89 6.26
N SER A 57 2.85 -5.25 6.25
CA SER A 57 3.57 -5.69 5.05
C SER A 57 4.50 -6.87 5.31
N VAL A 58 4.79 -7.69 4.28
CA VAL A 58 5.79 -8.76 4.38
C VAL A 58 7.13 -8.26 3.84
N ARG A 59 8.20 -8.34 4.64
CA ARG A 59 9.58 -8.03 4.26
C ARG A 59 10.49 -9.18 4.64
N ARG A 60 11.22 -9.74 3.65
CA ARG A 60 12.19 -10.84 3.83
C ARG A 60 11.63 -12.06 4.59
N GLY A 61 10.34 -12.37 4.41
CA GLY A 61 9.69 -13.49 5.08
C GLY A 61 9.16 -13.19 6.48
N SER A 62 9.23 -11.94 6.94
CA SER A 62 8.62 -11.49 8.19
C SER A 62 7.50 -10.49 7.94
N VAL A 63 6.47 -10.53 8.77
CA VAL A 63 5.37 -9.57 8.79
C VAL A 63 5.75 -8.41 9.68
N VAL A 64 5.76 -7.20 9.13
CA VAL A 64 6.15 -5.97 9.81
C VAL A 64 5.02 -4.93 9.74
N PRO A 65 4.80 -4.13 10.79
CA PRO A 65 4.00 -2.92 10.68
C PRO A 65 4.66 -1.99 9.66
N SER A 66 3.90 -1.61 8.63
CA SER A 66 4.31 -0.61 7.66
C SER A 66 4.12 0.79 8.28
N PRO A 67 5.08 1.70 8.13
CA PRO A 67 4.90 3.08 8.56
C PRO A 67 3.69 3.70 7.83
N PRO A 68 2.96 4.64 8.46
CA PRO A 68 1.88 5.36 7.80
C PRO A 68 2.43 5.98 6.52
N LEU A 69 1.77 5.65 5.40
CA LEU A 69 2.04 6.31 4.13
C LEU A 69 1.76 7.79 4.37
N ALA A 70 2.79 8.63 4.28
CA ALA A 70 2.58 10.06 4.13
C ALA A 70 1.55 10.25 3.00
N PRO A 71 0.60 11.19 3.12
CA PRO A 71 -0.43 11.38 2.12
C PRO A 71 0.25 11.54 0.76
N VAL A 72 -0.08 10.64 -0.16
CA VAL A 72 0.34 10.74 -1.56
C VAL A 72 -0.38 11.94 -2.18
N SER A 73 0.12 13.14 -1.92
CA SER A 73 -0.03 14.28 -2.83
C SER A 73 0.77 13.96 -4.09
N SER A 74 0.22 13.10 -4.94
CA SER A 74 0.62 13.00 -6.34
C SER A 74 -0.59 12.53 -7.13
N VAL A 75 -1.41 13.54 -7.39
CA VAL A 75 -2.02 13.82 -8.70
C VAL A 75 -1.47 12.89 -9.78
N LYS A 76 -2.40 12.19 -10.45
CA LYS A 76 -2.20 11.63 -11.79
C LYS A 76 -1.42 12.62 -12.66
N GLU A 77 -0.12 12.41 -12.84
CA GLU A 77 0.57 13.01 -13.98
C GLU A 77 0.75 11.91 -15.01
N ALA A 78 -0.18 11.92 -15.95
CA ALA A 78 -0.21 11.02 -17.07
C ALA A 78 1.09 11.17 -17.87
N THR A 79 1.94 10.15 -17.84
CA THR A 79 2.98 9.95 -18.86
C THR A 79 2.31 9.54 -20.18
N ASN A 80 1.60 10.48 -20.80
CA ASN A 80 1.11 10.34 -22.17
C ASN A 80 1.88 11.34 -23.04
N PRO A 81 2.70 10.87 -24.01
CA PRO A 81 3.47 11.75 -24.90
C PRO A 81 2.61 12.73 -25.71
N SER A 82 1.31 12.47 -25.82
CA SER A 82 0.33 13.27 -26.56
C SER A 82 0.03 14.64 -25.95
N GLU A 83 0.22 14.84 -24.63
CA GLU A 83 -0.05 16.14 -23.98
C GLU A 83 1.07 17.17 -24.20
N ARG A 84 2.30 16.73 -24.50
CA ARG A 84 3.42 17.66 -24.80
C ARG A 84 3.15 18.53 -26.02
N ARG A 85 2.45 18.01 -27.03
CA ARG A 85 2.16 18.77 -28.25
C ARG A 85 1.12 19.86 -28.03
N HIS A 86 0.12 19.62 -27.19
CA HIS A 86 -0.89 20.63 -26.87
C HIS A 86 -0.32 21.78 -26.03
N ARG A 87 0.60 21.49 -25.10
CA ARG A 87 1.23 22.53 -24.27
C ARG A 87 2.13 23.47 -25.06
N ALA A 88 2.88 22.95 -26.04
CA ALA A 88 3.75 23.77 -26.89
C ALA A 88 2.99 24.76 -27.79
N MET A 89 1.73 24.46 -28.16
CA MET A 89 0.91 25.39 -28.94
C MET A 89 0.27 26.50 -28.08
N ALA A 90 0.03 26.23 -26.79
CA ALA A 90 -0.53 27.22 -25.88
C ALA A 90 0.47 28.33 -25.50
N GLU A 91 1.77 28.02 -25.41
CA GLU A 91 2.81 29.02 -25.08
C GLU A 91 3.18 29.95 -26.25
N ALA A 92 2.88 29.58 -27.50
CA ALA A 92 3.19 30.41 -28.66
C ALA A 92 2.23 31.61 -28.84
N THR A 93 1.05 31.58 -28.21
CA THR A 93 0.00 32.59 -28.43
C THR A 93 0.09 33.78 -27.47
N VAL A 94 0.75 33.63 -26.32
CA VAL A 94 0.73 34.68 -25.27
C VAL A 94 1.79 35.77 -25.48
N ARG A 95 2.75 35.57 -26.39
CA ARG A 95 3.90 36.48 -26.58
C ARG A 95 3.76 37.52 -27.70
N ARG A 96 2.55 37.81 -28.17
CA ARG A 96 2.37 38.84 -29.21
C ARG A 96 1.11 39.68 -29.05
N ILE A 97 1.05 40.45 -27.97
CA ILE A 97 0.36 41.73 -28.02
C ILE A 97 1.39 42.81 -27.68
N PRO A 98 1.93 43.52 -28.70
CA PRO A 98 2.81 44.66 -28.47
C PRO A 98 1.99 45.87 -28.02
N SER A 99 2.56 46.58 -27.05
CA SER A 99 2.64 48.04 -26.89
C SER A 99 1.50 48.92 -27.40
N GLY A 100 1.03 49.81 -26.52
CA GLY A 100 0.25 50.98 -26.89
C GLY A 100 -0.25 51.71 -25.66
#